data_AF-A0A931SAA4-F1
#
_entry.id   AF-A0A931SAA4-F1
#
_cell.length_a   1.000
_cell.length_b   1.000
_cell.length_c   1.000
_cell.angle_alpha   90.00
_cell.angle_beta   90.00
_cell.angle_gamma   90.00
#
_symmetry.space_group_name_H-M   'P 1'
#
loop_
_entity.id
_entity.type
_entity.pdbx_description
1 polymer ?
#
loop_
_entity_poly.entity_id
_entity_poly.type
_entity_poly.pdbx_seq_one_letter_code
_entity_poly.pdbx_strand_id
1 'polypeptide(L)'
;MRKGWYPVLLIAWLLSACGNDANQPTSTAQGGDPKRGRGIYLSACVACHNSDPSKEGPIGPAIKGSPKELIEARVLRASYPPGYTPKRNTHIMPAQPYLKDALPDLAAFLNEGGKKGAG
;
A
#
# COMPACT_ATOMS: atom_id res chain seq x y z
N MET A 1 34.63 -11.52 64.15
CA MET A 1 34.17 -11.84 62.79
C MET A 1 32.67 -11.59 62.72
N ARG A 2 32.23 -10.52 62.02
CA ARG A 2 30.84 -10.19 61.65
C ARG A 2 30.82 -8.79 61.02
N LYS A 3 30.69 -8.72 59.69
CA LYS A 3 30.42 -7.54 58.84
C LYS A 3 30.33 -8.10 57.43
N GLY A 4 29.29 -7.96 56.64
CA GLY A 4 28.01 -7.27 56.75
C GLY A 4 27.44 -7.44 55.36
N TRP A 5 26.40 -8.26 55.24
CA TRP A 5 25.71 -8.57 54.00
C TRP A 5 24.85 -7.36 53.63
N TYR A 6 25.24 -6.64 52.57
CA TYR A 6 24.35 -5.70 51.87
C TYR A 6 24.31 -6.12 50.40
N PRO A 7 23.25 -6.84 49.98
CA PRO A 7 22.89 -6.91 48.57
C PRO A 7 22.17 -5.60 48.21
N VAL A 8 21.87 -5.38 46.94
CA VAL A 8 21.13 -4.21 46.42
C VAL A 8 22.00 -2.97 46.18
N LEU A 9 22.75 -3.01 45.07
CA LEU A 9 22.91 -1.85 44.19
C LEU A 9 22.50 -2.30 42.78
N LEU A 10 21.21 -2.59 42.67
CA LEU A 10 20.48 -2.65 41.41
C LEU A 10 20.05 -1.21 41.06
N ILE A 11 20.11 -0.89 39.77
CA ILE A 11 19.47 0.25 39.09
C ILE A 11 20.29 1.54 39.09
N ALA A 12 20.95 1.80 37.95
CA ALA A 12 20.62 2.91 37.04
C ALA A 12 21.64 2.91 35.90
N TRP A 13 21.28 3.50 34.74
CA TRP A 13 22.08 3.65 33.51
C TRP A 13 21.87 2.59 32.40
N LEU A 14 20.61 2.46 31.95
CA LEU A 14 20.26 1.92 30.63
C LEU A 14 19.27 2.86 29.91
N LEU A 15 19.62 4.14 29.81
CA LEU A 15 18.87 5.17 29.09
C LEU A 15 19.80 5.99 28.17
N SER A 16 20.67 5.31 27.39
CA SER A 16 21.29 5.96 26.23
C SER A 16 20.44 5.66 25.01
N ALA A 17 19.71 6.69 24.61
CA ALA A 17 18.64 6.69 23.63
C ALA A 17 19.07 6.18 22.25
N CYS A 18 18.24 5.32 21.67
CA CYS A 18 18.13 5.16 20.24
C CYS A 18 17.59 6.46 19.64
N GLY A 19 18.49 7.39 19.30
CA GLY A 19 18.20 8.53 18.45
C GLY A 19 18.88 8.32 17.10
N ASN A 20 18.34 7.40 16.29
CA ASN A 20 18.64 7.44 14.86
C ASN A 20 17.46 8.15 14.22
N ASP A 21 17.67 9.43 13.90
CA ASP A 21 16.73 10.28 13.19
C ASP A 21 16.23 9.55 11.94
N ALA A 22 15.07 8.92 12.09
CA ALA A 22 14.26 8.52 10.97
C ALA A 22 13.81 9.83 10.33
N ASN A 23 14.62 10.30 9.38
CA ASN A 23 14.20 11.17 8.30
C ASN A 23 13.09 10.42 7.54
N GLN A 24 11.89 10.42 8.13
CA GLN A 24 10.67 10.10 7.44
C GLN A 24 10.29 11.38 6.72
N PRO A 25 10.50 11.47 5.39
CA PRO A 25 9.81 12.49 4.63
C PRO A 25 8.33 12.28 4.91
N THR A 26 7.73 13.26 5.56
CA THR A 26 6.30 13.45 5.73
C THR A 26 5.66 13.57 4.35
N SER A 27 5.50 12.43 3.68
CA SER A 27 4.73 12.21 2.45
C SER A 27 3.68 11.10 2.66
N THR A 28 3.43 10.73 3.91
CA THR A 28 2.65 9.55 4.32
C THR A 28 1.29 9.86 4.94
N ALA A 29 0.84 11.12 5.01
CA ALA A 29 -0.50 11.42 5.53
C ALA A 29 -1.62 11.39 4.46
N GLN A 30 -1.29 11.37 3.15
CA GLN A 30 -2.29 11.31 2.06
C GLN A 30 -1.95 10.29 0.95
N GLY A 31 -0.84 9.56 1.10
CA GLY A 31 -0.22 8.77 0.03
C GLY A 31 -0.59 7.28 -0.01
N GLY A 32 -1.03 6.69 1.10
CA GLY A 32 -1.11 5.23 1.29
C GLY A 32 0.27 4.58 1.49
N ASP A 33 0.29 3.36 2.02
CA ASP A 33 1.48 2.53 2.19
C ASP A 33 1.54 1.47 1.08
N PRO A 34 2.50 1.59 0.14
CA PRO A 34 2.56 0.68 -0.99
C PRO A 34 2.99 -0.74 -0.60
N LYS A 35 3.66 -0.95 0.54
CA LYS A 35 3.97 -2.32 1.00
C LYS A 35 2.69 -3.04 1.42
N ARG A 36 1.79 -2.35 2.13
CA ARG A 36 0.44 -2.88 2.43
C ARG A 36 -0.36 -3.06 1.15
N GLY A 37 -0.30 -2.08 0.25
CA GLY A 37 -0.94 -2.13 -1.07
C GLY A 37 -0.55 -3.35 -1.89
N ARG A 38 0.74 -3.70 -1.88
CA ARG A 38 1.24 -4.92 -2.53
C ARG A 38 0.61 -6.18 -1.92
N GLY A 39 0.50 -6.25 -0.60
CA GLY A 39 -0.17 -7.37 0.07
C GLY A 39 -1.62 -7.55 -0.37
N ILE A 40 -2.37 -6.43 -0.43
CA ILE A 40 -3.76 -6.40 -0.93
C ILE A 40 -3.83 -6.84 -2.39
N TYR A 41 -2.93 -6.34 -3.23
CA TYR A 41 -2.89 -6.69 -4.65
C TYR A 41 -2.70 -8.19 -4.87
N LEU A 42 -1.73 -8.78 -4.16
CA LEU A 42 -1.42 -10.20 -4.26
C LEU A 42 -2.52 -11.10 -3.71
N SER A 43 -3.33 -10.64 -2.76
CA SER A 43 -4.43 -11.45 -2.22
C SER A 43 -5.74 -11.31 -2.99
N ALA A 44 -6.01 -10.14 -3.57
CA ALA A 44 -7.33 -9.82 -4.12
C ALA A 44 -7.37 -9.62 -5.65
N CYS A 45 -6.23 -9.36 -6.31
CA CYS A 45 -6.22 -8.91 -7.71
C CYS A 45 -5.61 -9.93 -8.68
N VAL A 46 -4.66 -10.74 -8.22
CA VAL A 46 -3.86 -11.64 -9.09
C VAL A 46 -4.61 -12.86 -9.64
N ALA A 47 -5.84 -13.11 -9.18
CA ALA A 47 -6.69 -14.13 -9.78
C ALA A 47 -7.08 -13.79 -11.24
N CYS A 48 -7.11 -12.51 -11.58
CA CYS A 48 -7.45 -12.02 -12.92
C CYS A 48 -6.33 -11.20 -13.56
N HIS A 49 -5.62 -10.41 -12.75
CA HIS A 49 -4.50 -9.59 -13.18
C HIS A 49 -3.17 -10.33 -13.00
N ASN A 50 -2.13 -9.84 -13.65
CA ASN A 50 -0.79 -10.42 -13.49
C ASN A 50 -0.19 -10.06 -12.11
N SER A 51 0.65 -10.90 -11.52
CA SER A 51 1.39 -10.57 -10.28
C SER A 51 2.28 -9.32 -10.45
N ASP A 52 2.76 -9.08 -11.67
CA ASP A 52 3.39 -7.83 -12.08
C ASP A 52 2.33 -6.91 -12.71
N PRO A 53 1.90 -5.82 -12.04
CA PRO A 53 0.80 -4.98 -12.52
C PRO A 53 1.11 -4.23 -13.83
N SER A 54 2.37 -4.24 -14.29
CA SER A 54 2.76 -3.68 -15.59
C SER A 54 2.46 -4.60 -16.77
N LYS A 55 2.08 -5.86 -16.52
CA LYS A 55 1.81 -6.88 -17.54
C LYS A 55 0.33 -7.24 -17.55
N GLU A 56 -0.15 -7.66 -18.72
CA GLU A 56 -1.48 -8.22 -18.87
C GLU A 56 -1.60 -9.53 -18.08
N GLY A 57 -2.74 -9.72 -17.41
CA GLY A 57 -3.14 -10.99 -16.81
C GLY A 57 -3.89 -11.86 -17.81
N PRO A 58 -4.27 -13.09 -17.39
CA PRO A 58 -5.08 -13.98 -18.23
C PRO A 58 -6.47 -13.41 -18.54
N ILE A 59 -7.00 -12.52 -17.67
CA ILE A 59 -8.35 -11.93 -17.80
C ILE A 59 -8.29 -10.40 -17.77
N GLY A 60 -7.60 -9.85 -16.76
CA GLY A 60 -7.51 -8.41 -16.53
C GLY A 60 -6.33 -7.75 -17.25
N PRO A 61 -6.44 -6.48 -17.65
CA PRO A 61 -5.35 -5.76 -18.30
C PRO A 61 -4.21 -5.40 -17.33
N ALA A 62 -3.11 -4.87 -17.86
CA ALA A 62 -2.08 -4.18 -17.11
C ALA A 62 -2.66 -2.91 -16.47
N ILE A 63 -2.40 -2.72 -15.18
CA ILE A 63 -3.04 -1.68 -14.34
C ILE A 63 -2.05 -0.84 -13.53
N LYS A 64 -0.74 -1.04 -13.71
CA LYS A 64 0.28 -0.13 -13.16
C LYS A 64 0.05 1.30 -13.67
N GLY A 65 0.19 2.28 -12.78
CA GLY A 65 0.00 3.70 -13.06
C GLY A 65 -1.46 4.11 -13.25
N SER A 66 -2.43 3.28 -12.85
CA SER A 66 -3.85 3.65 -12.97
C SER A 66 -4.16 4.87 -12.09
N PRO A 67 -4.90 5.88 -12.62
CA PRO A 67 -5.36 7.01 -11.83
C PRO A 67 -6.20 6.57 -10.63
N LYS A 68 -6.15 7.32 -9.52
CA LYS A 68 -6.87 6.98 -8.29
C LYS A 68 -8.38 6.85 -8.53
N GLU A 69 -8.93 7.74 -9.34
CA GLU A 69 -10.35 7.79 -9.70
C GLU A 69 -10.78 6.53 -10.46
N LEU A 70 -9.91 6.02 -11.34
CA LEU A 70 -10.14 4.75 -12.04
C LEU A 70 -10.09 3.57 -11.08
N ILE A 71 -9.09 3.53 -10.20
CA ILE A 71 -8.95 2.46 -9.20
C ILE A 71 -10.20 2.42 -8.32
N GLU A 72 -10.64 3.56 -7.79
CA GLU A 72 -11.84 3.64 -6.97
C GLU A 72 -13.09 3.20 -7.72
N ALA A 73 -13.31 3.69 -8.95
CA ALA A 73 -14.49 3.35 -9.74
C ALA A 73 -14.56 1.85 -10.08
N ARG A 74 -13.42 1.23 -10.41
CA ARG A 74 -13.34 -0.21 -10.70
C ARG A 74 -13.50 -1.04 -9.44
N VAL A 75 -12.74 -0.72 -8.39
CA VAL A 75 -12.69 -1.54 -7.17
C VAL A 75 -13.98 -1.40 -6.37
N LEU A 76 -14.54 -0.20 -6.19
CA LEU A 76 -15.74 -0.06 -5.35
C LEU A 76 -17.05 -0.28 -6.08
N ARG A 77 -17.09 -0.01 -7.40
CA ARG A 77 -18.34 0.10 -8.15
C ARG A 77 -18.38 -0.73 -9.43
N ALA A 78 -17.32 -1.46 -9.77
CA ALA A 78 -17.18 -2.18 -11.06
C ALA A 78 -17.47 -1.30 -12.29
N SER A 79 -17.24 0.01 -12.18
CA SER A 79 -17.65 1.05 -13.14
C SER A 79 -16.44 1.85 -13.62
N TYR A 80 -16.62 2.69 -14.64
CA TYR A 80 -15.56 3.55 -15.17
C TYR A 80 -15.85 5.02 -14.88
N PRO A 81 -14.83 5.87 -14.66
CA PRO A 81 -15.02 7.32 -14.64
C PRO A 81 -15.59 7.84 -15.98
N PRO A 82 -16.30 8.97 -15.99
CA PRO A 82 -16.77 9.60 -17.23
C PRO A 82 -15.63 9.82 -18.23
N GLY A 83 -15.86 9.51 -19.50
CA GLY A 83 -14.87 9.67 -20.58
C GLY A 83 -13.74 8.65 -20.59
N TYR A 84 -13.73 7.67 -19.68
CA TYR A 84 -12.72 6.62 -19.70
C TYR A 84 -13.08 5.49 -20.67
N THR A 85 -12.17 5.15 -21.57
CA THR A 85 -12.29 4.00 -22.47
C THR A 85 -11.62 2.77 -21.87
N PRO A 86 -12.36 1.66 -21.63
CA PRO A 86 -11.80 0.42 -21.13
C PRO A 86 -10.72 -0.17 -22.05
N LYS A 87 -9.64 -0.71 -21.45
CA LYS A 87 -8.59 -1.43 -22.18
C LYS A 87 -9.07 -2.77 -22.77
N ARG A 88 -10.16 -3.32 -22.24
CA ARG A 88 -10.76 -4.61 -22.62
C ARG A 88 -12.28 -4.47 -22.61
N ASN A 89 -12.95 -5.29 -23.41
CA ASN A 89 -14.42 -5.32 -23.51
C ASN A 89 -15.07 -6.29 -22.49
N THR A 90 -14.29 -6.82 -21.55
CA THR A 90 -14.78 -7.73 -20.51
C THR A 90 -15.26 -6.93 -19.30
N HIS A 91 -16.42 -7.29 -18.76
CA HIS A 91 -17.03 -6.65 -17.59
C HIS A 91 -17.03 -7.57 -16.35
N ILE A 92 -16.07 -8.51 -16.29
CA ILE A 92 -16.07 -9.63 -15.34
C ILE A 92 -15.58 -9.22 -13.96
N MET A 93 -14.71 -8.22 -13.85
CA MET A 93 -14.15 -7.78 -12.56
C MET A 93 -15.28 -7.31 -11.62
N PRO A 94 -15.57 -8.03 -10.52
CA PRO A 94 -16.63 -7.68 -9.59
C PRO A 94 -16.23 -6.48 -8.73
N ALA A 95 -17.22 -5.80 -8.15
CA ALA A 95 -16.97 -4.80 -7.14
C ALA A 95 -16.45 -5.48 -5.86
N GLN A 96 -15.46 -4.83 -5.22
CA GLN A 96 -14.82 -5.21 -3.96
C GLN A 96 -14.96 -4.06 -2.94
N PRO A 97 -16.19 -3.68 -2.54
CA PRO A 97 -16.41 -2.52 -1.67
C PRO A 97 -15.77 -2.67 -0.27
N TYR A 98 -15.47 -3.89 0.16
CA TYR A 98 -14.76 -4.16 1.41
C TYR A 98 -13.31 -3.63 1.41
N LEU A 99 -12.74 -3.28 0.24
CA LEU A 99 -11.42 -2.66 0.12
C LEU A 99 -11.44 -1.13 0.24
N LYS A 100 -12.58 -0.50 0.56
CA LYS A 100 -12.71 0.96 0.63
C LYS A 100 -11.60 1.62 1.45
N ASP A 101 -11.32 1.12 2.65
CA ASP A 101 -10.33 1.71 3.55
C ASP A 101 -8.88 1.39 3.13
N ALA A 102 -8.71 0.34 2.33
CA ALA A 102 -7.44 -0.14 1.81
C ALA A 102 -7.05 0.50 0.46
N LEU A 103 -7.97 1.24 -0.18
CA LEU A 103 -7.77 1.87 -1.48
C LEU A 103 -6.55 2.79 -1.56
N PRO A 104 -6.27 3.65 -0.55
CA PRO A 104 -5.08 4.50 -0.60
C PRO A 104 -3.80 3.69 -0.74
N ASP A 105 -3.69 2.57 -0.03
CA ASP A 105 -2.52 1.69 -0.06
C ASP A 105 -2.41 0.97 -1.40
N LEU A 106 -3.52 0.43 -1.91
CA LEU A 106 -3.57 -0.20 -3.23
C LEU A 106 -3.18 0.79 -4.34
N ALA A 107 -3.70 2.02 -4.27
CA ALA A 107 -3.36 3.07 -5.21
C ALA A 107 -1.90 3.50 -5.09
N ALA A 108 -1.34 3.55 -3.88
CA ALA A 108 0.08 3.81 -3.66
C ALA A 108 0.93 2.77 -4.39
N PHE A 109 0.65 1.49 -4.18
CA PHE A 109 1.37 0.38 -4.81
C PHE A 109 1.29 0.42 -6.34
N LEU A 110 0.09 0.59 -6.90
CA LEU A 110 -0.08 0.63 -8.35
C LEU A 110 0.62 1.82 -9.00
N ASN A 111 0.83 2.91 -8.26
CA ASN A 111 1.48 4.13 -8.74
C ASN A 111 2.95 4.26 -8.30
N GLU A 112 3.55 3.24 -7.68
CA GLU A 112 4.98 3.24 -7.39
C GLU A 112 5.79 3.37 -8.68
N GLY A 113 6.67 4.37 -8.71
CA GLY A 113 7.47 4.73 -9.89
C GLY A 113 6.73 5.57 -10.94
N GLY A 114 5.47 5.99 -10.69
CA GLY A 114 4.65 6.80 -11.60
C GLY A 114 4.72 8.32 -11.40
N LYS A 115 5.58 8.84 -10.51
CA LYS A 115 5.77 10.29 -10.39
C LYS A 115 6.58 10.81 -11.58
N LYS A 116 5.92 11.33 -12.63
CA LYS A 116 6.19 12.61 -13.36
C LYS A 116 5.27 12.69 -14.58
N GLY A 117 4.15 13.41 -14.46
CA GLY A 117 3.22 13.63 -15.56
C GLY A 117 2.06 14.53 -15.21
N ALA A 118 2.33 15.60 -14.45
CA ALA A 118 1.47 16.77 -14.39
C ALA A 118 2.36 17.94 -14.79
N GLY A 119 2.31 18.29 -16.07
CA GLY A 119 2.83 19.50 -16.68
C GLY A 119 1.70 20.15 -17.45
#